data_AF-A0A351IYW5-F1
#
_entry.id   AF-A0A351IYW5-F1
#
_cell.length_a   1.000
_cell.length_b   1.000
_cell.length_c   1.000
_cell.angle_alpha   90.00
_cell.angle_beta   90.00
_cell.angle_gamma   90.00
#
_symmetry.space_group_name_H-M   'P 1'
#
loop_
_entity.id
_entity.type
_entity.pdbx_description
1 polymer ?
#
loop_
_entity_poly.entity_id
_entity_poly.type
_entity_poly.pdbx_seq_one_letter_code
_entity_poly.pdbx_strand_id
1 'polypeptide(L)'
;AEFKHLTGGEIMVISSLTREEEVVAGLDVGVDDYIRKPFAMKELLSRVRASLRRRGIFLSREFQSDASSLTFIKKEGKTELTKQEYQLLQFFLRHPGKIIPKQVLMKEIWGWVYTQGNSRSVDMAVARLRKKTGLSSDGSPYIETIRGKGYLFREER
;
A
#
# COMPACT_ATOMS: atom_id res chain seq x y z
N ALA A 1 -0.01 25.81 6.07
CA ALA A 1 -1.14 25.72 5.12
C ALA A 1 -0.69 25.74 3.65
N GLU A 2 0.11 26.73 3.19
CA GLU A 2 0.52 26.87 1.78
C GLU A 2 1.24 25.64 1.19
N PHE A 3 2.20 25.07 1.92
CA PHE A 3 2.99 23.91 1.47
C PHE A 3 2.17 22.63 1.24
N LYS A 4 1.07 22.43 1.96
CA LYS A 4 0.22 21.24 1.80
C LYS A 4 -0.58 21.28 0.50
N HIS A 5 -1.04 22.47 0.12
CA HIS A 5 -1.72 22.70 -1.16
C HIS A 5 -0.78 22.52 -2.36
N LEU A 6 0.52 22.82 -2.19
CA LEU A 6 1.51 22.70 -3.26
C LEU A 6 1.99 21.26 -3.52
N THR A 7 1.96 20.38 -2.51
CA THR A 7 2.64 19.08 -2.58
C THR A 7 1.70 17.88 -2.58
N GLY A 8 0.49 17.99 -1.99
CA GLY A 8 -0.41 16.84 -1.80
C GLY A 8 0.23 15.67 -1.02
N GLY A 9 1.35 15.92 -0.34
CA GLY A 9 2.15 14.93 0.38
C GLY A 9 1.94 14.98 1.89
N GLU A 10 2.36 13.92 2.59
CA GLU A 10 2.41 13.95 4.07
C GLU A 10 3.60 14.79 4.51
N ILE A 11 3.34 15.73 5.41
CA ILE A 11 4.34 16.63 5.97
C ILE A 11 4.58 16.21 7.42
N MET A 12 5.84 15.89 7.72
CA MET A 12 6.30 15.57 9.07
C MET A 12 7.32 16.62 9.51
N VAL A 13 7.09 17.23 10.67
CA VAL A 13 8.02 18.21 11.24
C VAL A 13 8.86 17.54 12.32
N ILE A 14 10.16 17.79 12.28
CA ILE A 14 11.12 17.29 13.27
C ILE A 14 11.80 18.49 13.93
N SER A 15 11.64 18.67 15.23
CA SER A 15 12.11 19.87 15.93
C SER A 15 12.73 19.59 17.30
N SER A 16 13.67 20.44 17.73
CA SER A 16 14.15 20.53 19.12
C SER A 16 13.24 21.37 20.01
N LEU A 17 12.25 22.04 19.41
CA LEU A 17 11.18 22.72 20.11
C LEU A 17 10.27 21.67 20.75
N THR A 18 10.11 21.75 22.07
CA THR A 18 9.46 20.71 22.89
C THR A 18 8.24 21.23 23.64
N ARG A 19 7.92 22.53 23.55
CA ARG A 19 6.73 23.06 24.23
C ARG A 19 5.49 22.49 23.56
N GLU A 20 4.46 22.26 24.36
CA GLU A 20 3.18 21.77 23.87
C GLU A 20 2.56 22.74 22.86
N GLU A 21 2.60 24.02 23.18
CA GLU A 21 2.14 25.14 22.35
C GLU A 21 2.72 25.09 20.92
N GLU A 22 4.01 24.76 20.80
CA GLU A 22 4.73 24.71 19.51
C GLU A 22 4.33 23.50 18.68
N VAL A 23 4.06 22.36 19.33
CA VAL A 23 3.58 21.15 18.66
C VAL A 23 2.15 21.35 18.16
N VAL A 24 1.28 21.88 19.03
CA VAL A 24 -0.12 22.16 18.70
C VAL A 24 -0.20 23.14 17.54
N ALA A 25 0.55 24.25 17.60
CA ALA A 25 0.60 25.21 16.50
C ALA A 25 1.08 24.58 15.19
N GLY A 26 2.08 23.70 15.22
CA GLY A 26 2.55 22.99 14.03
C GLY A 26 1.48 22.08 13.41
N LEU A 27 0.74 21.35 14.24
CA LEU A 27 -0.35 20.49 13.80
C LEU A 27 -1.53 21.30 13.25
N ASP A 28 -1.91 22.40 13.91
CA ASP A 28 -2.99 23.30 13.49
C ASP A 28 -2.72 23.96 12.13
N VAL A 29 -1.45 24.20 11.80
CA VAL A 29 -1.02 24.75 10.49
C VAL A 29 -1.15 23.72 9.35
N GLY A 30 -1.48 22.46 9.68
CA GLY A 30 -1.87 21.40 8.74
C GLY A 30 -0.81 20.32 8.51
N VAL A 31 0.20 20.24 9.38
CA VAL A 31 1.21 19.17 9.35
C VAL A 31 0.58 17.83 9.76
N ASP A 32 1.00 16.72 9.17
CA ASP A 32 0.40 15.38 9.40
C ASP A 32 1.03 14.61 10.58
N ASP A 33 2.25 14.96 10.99
CA ASP A 33 2.91 14.46 12.20
C ASP A 33 4.01 15.42 12.70
N TYR A 34 4.27 15.43 14.01
CA TYR A 34 5.28 16.26 14.65
C TYR A 34 6.13 15.41 15.61
N ILE A 35 7.45 15.41 15.42
CA ILE A 35 8.41 14.64 16.23
C ILE A 35 9.37 15.58 16.96
N ARG A 36 9.45 15.41 18.28
CA ARG A 36 10.40 16.13 19.14
C ARG A 36 11.76 15.42 19.16
N LYS A 37 12.84 16.19 19.19
CA LYS A 37 14.21 15.71 19.47
C LYS A 37 14.49 15.70 20.97
N PRO A 38 15.26 14.71 21.48
CA PRO A 38 15.81 13.57 20.75
C PRO A 38 14.75 12.48 20.52
N PHE A 39 14.85 11.74 19.41
CA PHE A 39 13.99 10.59 19.10
C PHE A 39 14.83 9.37 18.72
N ALA A 40 14.28 8.18 18.94
CA ALA A 40 14.90 6.96 18.46
C ALA A 40 14.67 6.80 16.95
N MET A 41 15.69 6.35 16.21
CA MET A 41 15.55 6.06 14.77
C MET A 41 14.40 5.08 14.49
N LYS A 42 14.17 4.10 15.38
CA LYS A 42 13.05 3.16 15.27
C LYS A 42 11.69 3.85 15.35
N GLU A 43 11.56 4.89 16.18
CA GLU A 43 10.31 5.66 16.32
C GLU A 43 10.01 6.44 15.05
N LEU A 44 11.01 7.19 14.53
CA LEU A 44 10.89 7.93 13.29
C LEU A 44 10.44 7.01 12.14
N LEU A 45 11.10 5.86 11.98
CA LEU A 45 10.76 4.90 10.94
C LEU A 45 9.34 4.32 11.11
N SER A 46 8.88 4.11 12.34
CA SER A 46 7.52 3.62 12.61
C SER A 46 6.47 4.65 12.21
N ARG A 47 6.71 5.93 12.54
CA ARG A 47 5.84 7.06 12.16
C ARG A 47 5.78 7.28 10.65
N VAL A 48 6.93 7.25 9.96
CA VAL A 48 6.98 7.31 8.49
C VAL A 48 6.17 6.19 7.85
N ARG A 49 6.31 4.94 8.33
CA ARG A 49 5.52 3.80 7.82
C ARG A 49 4.03 3.95 8.11
N ALA A 50 3.67 4.48 9.27
CA ALA A 50 2.28 4.72 9.63
C ALA A 50 1.63 5.79 8.73
N SER A 51 2.35 6.88 8.47
CA SER A 51 2.03 7.90 7.47
C SER A 51 1.70 7.26 6.12
N LEU A 52 2.67 6.55 5.55
CA LEU A 52 2.55 5.98 4.21
C LEU A 52 1.42 4.94 4.10
N ARG A 53 1.17 4.13 5.14
CA ARG A 53 0.01 3.22 5.19
C ARG A 53 -1.32 3.96 5.03
N ARG A 54 -1.49 5.16 5.62
CA ARG A 54 -2.74 5.95 5.48
C ARG A 54 -2.98 6.37 4.03
N ARG A 55 -1.91 6.58 3.26
CA ARG A 55 -1.98 6.85 1.81
C ARG A 55 -2.17 5.59 0.94
N GLY A 56 -2.29 4.42 1.56
CA GLY A 56 -2.32 3.15 0.83
C GLY A 56 -0.98 2.77 0.20
N ILE A 57 0.11 3.43 0.62
CA ILE A 57 1.48 3.07 0.25
C ILE A 57 1.93 2.01 1.26
N PHE A 58 1.97 0.76 0.81
CA PHE A 58 2.54 -0.31 1.61
C PHE A 58 4.06 -0.30 1.43
N LEU A 59 4.78 -0.17 2.55
CA LEU A 59 6.22 -0.37 2.62
C LEU A 59 6.48 -1.64 3.43
N SER A 60 6.76 -2.77 2.77
CA SER A 60 7.50 -3.85 3.43
C SER A 60 9.00 -3.64 3.21
N ARG A 61 9.85 -4.42 3.87
CA ARG A 61 11.31 -4.37 3.62
C ARG A 61 11.67 -4.71 2.17
N GLU A 62 10.75 -5.32 1.44
CA GLU A 62 10.98 -5.87 0.11
C GLU A 62 10.25 -5.11 -1.00
N PHE A 63 9.17 -4.37 -0.69
CA PHE A 63 8.31 -3.76 -1.71
C PHE A 63 7.79 -2.37 -1.36
N GLN A 64 7.66 -1.51 -2.38
CA GLN A 64 6.95 -0.23 -2.32
C GLN A 64 5.91 -0.17 -3.44
N SER A 65 4.74 0.41 -3.17
CA SER A 65 3.72 0.69 -4.18
C SER A 65 3.34 2.16 -4.17
N ASP A 66 3.47 2.85 -5.30
CA ASP A 66 3.10 4.26 -5.43
C ASP A 66 1.85 4.42 -6.30
N ALA A 67 0.80 5.01 -5.70
CA ALA A 67 -0.50 5.20 -6.33
C ALA A 67 -0.48 6.25 -7.44
N SER A 68 0.42 7.23 -7.34
CA SER A 68 0.54 8.30 -8.32
C SER A 68 1.21 7.81 -9.61
N SER A 69 2.10 6.82 -9.51
CA SER A 69 2.84 6.28 -10.66
C SER A 69 2.46 4.85 -11.06
N LEU A 70 1.50 4.22 -10.38
CA LEU A 70 1.08 2.82 -10.60
C LEU A 70 2.25 1.83 -10.61
N THR A 71 3.27 2.09 -9.81
CA THR A 71 4.50 1.32 -9.85
C THR A 71 4.71 0.48 -8.62
N PHE A 72 5.31 -0.67 -8.85
CA PHE A 72 5.75 -1.60 -7.83
C PHE A 72 7.27 -1.62 -7.84
N ILE A 73 7.88 -1.33 -6.70
CA ILE A 73 9.33 -1.26 -6.56
C ILE A 73 9.75 -2.41 -5.66
N LYS A 74 10.57 -3.33 -6.18
CA LYS A 74 11.30 -4.35 -5.40
C LYS A 74 12.76 -3.93 -5.29
N LYS A 75 13.55 -4.59 -4.43
CA LYS A 75 15.02 -4.46 -4.39
C LYS A 75 15.70 -4.55 -5.76
N GLU A 76 15.13 -5.31 -6.69
CA GLU A 76 15.68 -5.57 -8.03
C GLU A 76 15.31 -4.49 -9.07
N GLY A 77 14.39 -3.58 -8.75
CA GLY A 77 14.00 -2.50 -9.67
C GLY A 77 12.53 -2.10 -9.60
N LYS A 78 12.16 -1.16 -10.47
CA LYS A 78 10.80 -0.61 -10.62
C LYS A 78 10.06 -1.36 -11.73
N THR A 79 8.85 -1.81 -11.46
CA THR A 79 7.96 -2.49 -12.42
C THR A 79 6.66 -1.72 -12.57
N GLU A 80 6.27 -1.47 -13.81
CA GLU A 80 5.01 -0.81 -14.13
C GLU A 80 3.84 -1.80 -14.11
N LEU A 81 2.79 -1.42 -13.38
CA LEU A 81 1.56 -2.16 -13.32
C LEU A 81 0.49 -1.44 -14.13
N THR A 82 -0.37 -2.22 -14.79
CA THR A 82 -1.62 -1.69 -15.33
C THR A 82 -2.52 -1.23 -14.18
N LYS A 83 -3.51 -0.38 -14.48
CA LYS A 83 -4.49 0.07 -13.48
C LYS A 83 -5.14 -1.09 -12.70
N GLN A 84 -5.54 -2.16 -13.39
CA GLN A 84 -6.16 -3.33 -12.76
C GLN A 84 -5.17 -4.11 -11.88
N GLU A 85 -3.93 -4.30 -12.35
CA GLU A 85 -2.88 -4.97 -11.58
C GLU A 85 -2.56 -4.17 -10.30
N TYR A 86 -2.45 -2.85 -10.42
CA TYR A 86 -2.20 -1.96 -9.29
C TYR A 86 -3.36 -1.97 -8.28
N GLN A 87 -4.60 -1.87 -8.76
CA GLN A 87 -5.78 -1.94 -7.90
C GLN A 87 -5.90 -3.29 -7.19
N LEU A 88 -5.60 -4.41 -7.87
CA LEU A 88 -5.55 -5.73 -7.25
C LEU A 88 -4.48 -5.78 -6.14
N LEU A 89 -3.28 -5.29 -6.43
CA LEU A 89 -2.20 -5.24 -5.47
C LEU A 89 -2.62 -4.42 -4.23
N GLN A 90 -3.14 -3.22 -4.40
CA GLN A 90 -3.64 -2.41 -3.29
C GLN A 90 -4.78 -3.08 -2.53
N PHE A 91 -5.65 -3.81 -3.20
CA PHE A 91 -6.72 -4.55 -2.55
C PHE A 91 -6.16 -5.64 -1.65
N PHE A 92 -5.21 -6.43 -2.14
CA PHE A 92 -4.55 -7.47 -1.36
C PHE A 92 -3.74 -6.92 -0.18
N LEU A 93 -2.99 -5.84 -0.38
CA LEU A 93 -2.19 -5.19 0.66
C LEU A 93 -3.04 -4.60 1.79
N ARG A 94 -4.30 -4.21 1.52
CA ARG A 94 -5.26 -3.77 2.54
C ARG A 94 -5.94 -4.93 3.29
N HIS A 95 -5.82 -6.15 2.78
CA HIS A 95 -6.48 -7.33 3.34
C HIS A 95 -5.50 -8.51 3.56
N PRO A 96 -4.40 -8.31 4.30
CA PRO A 96 -3.49 -9.39 4.63
C PRO A 96 -4.19 -10.47 5.47
N GLY A 97 -3.84 -11.73 5.24
CA GLY A 97 -4.35 -12.89 5.98
C GLY A 97 -5.80 -13.28 5.66
N LYS A 98 -6.49 -12.56 4.76
CA LYS A 98 -7.90 -12.82 4.43
C LYS A 98 -8.04 -13.55 3.09
N ILE A 99 -8.88 -14.57 3.06
CA ILE A 99 -9.30 -15.22 1.82
C ILE A 99 -10.33 -14.33 1.14
N ILE A 100 -10.00 -13.84 -0.05
CA ILE A 100 -10.84 -12.98 -0.87
C ILE A 100 -11.45 -13.79 -2.01
N PRO A 101 -12.79 -13.93 -2.07
CA PRO A 101 -13.46 -14.59 -3.18
C PRO A 101 -13.27 -13.88 -4.52
N LYS A 102 -13.24 -14.64 -5.61
CA LYS A 102 -13.09 -14.08 -6.96
C LYS A 102 -14.19 -13.10 -7.32
N GLN A 103 -15.42 -13.36 -6.86
CA GLN A 103 -16.56 -12.46 -7.07
C GLN A 103 -16.38 -11.11 -6.37
N VAL A 104 -15.75 -11.11 -5.18
CA VAL A 104 -15.42 -9.88 -4.46
C VAL A 104 -14.36 -9.11 -5.24
N LEU A 105 -13.28 -9.76 -5.67
CA LEU A 105 -12.26 -9.10 -6.52
C LEU A 105 -12.86 -8.57 -7.82
N MET A 106 -13.75 -9.32 -8.46
CA MET A 106 -14.45 -8.86 -9.66
C MET A 106 -15.25 -7.58 -9.39
N LYS A 107 -16.09 -7.60 -8.36
CA LYS A 107 -16.91 -6.45 -7.98
C LYS A 107 -16.07 -5.22 -7.62
N GLU A 108 -15.04 -5.39 -6.80
CA GLU A 108 -14.26 -4.27 -6.26
C GLU A 108 -13.31 -3.64 -7.29
N ILE A 109 -12.80 -4.43 -8.24
CA ILE A 109 -11.80 -3.96 -9.21
C ILE A 109 -12.42 -3.65 -10.58
N TRP A 110 -13.42 -4.43 -11.02
CA TRP A 110 -14.10 -4.25 -12.31
C TRP A 110 -15.51 -3.65 -12.20
N GLY A 111 -16.10 -3.57 -11.00
CA GLY A 111 -17.43 -2.99 -10.77
C GLY A 111 -18.60 -3.96 -10.99
N TRP A 112 -19.79 -3.52 -10.59
CA TRP A 112 -21.03 -4.32 -10.62
C TRP A 112 -21.51 -4.73 -12.01
N VAL A 113 -21.21 -3.94 -13.04
CA VAL A 113 -21.62 -4.26 -14.44
C VAL A 113 -20.91 -5.53 -14.95
N TYR A 114 -19.76 -5.89 -14.36
CA TYR A 114 -18.95 -7.04 -14.74
C TYR A 114 -19.16 -8.29 -13.88
N THR A 115 -20.05 -8.29 -12.89
CA THR A 115 -20.27 -9.48 -12.03
C THR A 115 -20.95 -10.64 -12.77
N GLN A 116 -21.53 -10.39 -13.95
CA GLN A 116 -22.00 -11.42 -14.89
C GLN A 116 -20.88 -11.96 -15.80
N GLY A 117 -19.67 -11.39 -15.71
CA GLY A 117 -18.50 -11.77 -16.50
C GLY A 117 -17.75 -12.98 -15.94
N ASN A 118 -17.02 -13.68 -16.82
CA ASN A 118 -16.22 -14.86 -16.49
C ASN A 118 -15.10 -14.51 -15.49
N SER A 119 -14.97 -15.26 -14.40
CA SER A 119 -13.91 -15.13 -13.37
C SER A 119 -12.48 -15.22 -13.93
N ARG A 120 -12.33 -15.64 -15.19
CA ARG A 120 -11.07 -15.70 -15.93
C ARG A 120 -10.32 -14.36 -15.99
N SER A 121 -11.00 -13.22 -16.00
CA SER A 121 -10.33 -11.91 -16.00
C SER A 121 -9.54 -11.67 -14.70
N VAL A 122 -10.11 -12.05 -13.56
CA VAL A 122 -9.43 -12.00 -12.26
C VAL A 122 -8.20 -12.91 -12.29
N ASP A 123 -8.36 -14.14 -12.78
CA ASP A 123 -7.29 -15.13 -12.83
C ASP A 123 -6.11 -14.64 -13.71
N MET A 124 -6.41 -14.07 -14.87
CA MET A 124 -5.40 -13.52 -15.78
C MET A 124 -4.67 -12.31 -15.16
N ALA A 125 -5.41 -11.41 -14.52
CA ALA A 125 -4.82 -10.24 -13.88
C ALA A 125 -3.93 -10.64 -12.68
N VAL A 126 -4.36 -11.61 -11.86
CA VAL A 126 -3.53 -12.16 -10.77
C VAL A 126 -2.29 -12.86 -11.32
N ALA A 127 -2.41 -13.63 -12.40
CA ALA A 127 -1.26 -14.30 -13.03
C ALA A 127 -0.23 -13.29 -13.56
N ARG A 128 -0.68 -12.21 -14.22
CA ARG A 128 0.20 -11.13 -14.69
C ARG A 128 0.84 -10.38 -13.52
N LEU A 129 0.05 -10.05 -12.49
CA LEU A 129 0.55 -9.39 -11.29
C LEU A 129 1.66 -10.22 -10.66
N ARG A 130 1.43 -11.52 -10.41
CA ARG A 130 2.45 -12.43 -9.85
C ARG A 130 3.73 -12.45 -10.68
N LYS A 131 3.60 -12.60 -12.01
CA LYS A 131 4.74 -12.63 -12.93
C LYS A 131 5.54 -11.33 -12.89
N LYS A 132 4.88 -10.17 -12.88
CA LYS A 132 5.52 -8.85 -12.88
C LYS A 132 6.19 -8.52 -11.55
N THR A 133 5.56 -8.88 -10.45
CA THR A 133 6.01 -8.52 -9.10
C THR A 133 7.00 -9.53 -8.51
N GLY A 134 7.22 -10.66 -9.20
CA GLY A 134 7.97 -11.78 -8.64
C GLY A 134 7.29 -12.36 -7.40
N LEU A 135 5.99 -12.14 -7.23
CA LEU A 135 5.14 -12.78 -6.21
C LEU A 135 4.77 -14.19 -6.66
N SER A 136 5.77 -14.96 -7.10
CA SER A 136 5.65 -16.32 -7.63
C SER A 136 6.57 -17.27 -6.88
N SER A 137 6.20 -18.55 -6.91
CA SER A 137 6.75 -19.62 -6.08
C SER A 137 8.26 -19.82 -6.25
N ASP A 138 8.99 -19.67 -5.15
CA ASP A 138 9.98 -20.62 -4.58
C ASP A 138 10.27 -20.28 -3.10
N GLY A 139 9.21 -20.04 -2.32
CA GLY A 139 9.38 -19.98 -0.86
C GLY A 139 8.22 -19.46 -0.03
N SER A 140 7.41 -18.51 -0.54
CA SER A 140 6.09 -18.15 -0.01
C SER A 140 5.43 -17.10 -0.93
N PRO A 141 4.32 -17.41 -1.63
CA PRO A 141 3.62 -16.39 -2.42
C PRO A 141 2.96 -15.40 -1.49
N TYR A 142 3.20 -14.10 -1.68
CA TYR A 142 2.35 -13.12 -1.03
C TYR A 142 0.91 -13.20 -1.54
N ILE A 143 0.64 -13.64 -2.78
CA ILE A 143 -0.74 -13.91 -3.25
C ILE A 143 -0.88 -15.40 -3.55
N GLU A 144 -1.65 -16.14 -2.76
CA GLU A 144 -1.91 -17.58 -2.92
C GLU A 144 -3.28 -17.87 -3.50
N THR A 145 -3.39 -18.96 -4.27
CA THR A 145 -4.67 -19.44 -4.77
C THR A 145 -5.24 -20.45 -3.79
N ILE A 146 -6.39 -20.13 -3.18
CA ILE A 146 -7.15 -21.07 -2.36
C ILE A 146 -8.24 -21.71 -3.23
N ARG A 147 -8.01 -22.96 -3.63
CA ARG A 147 -8.90 -23.69 -4.55
C ARG A 147 -10.35 -23.64 -4.07
N GLY A 148 -11.27 -23.30 -4.98
CA GLY A 148 -12.70 -23.16 -4.70
C GLY A 148 -13.10 -21.93 -3.86
N LYS A 149 -12.15 -21.22 -3.24
CA LYS A 149 -12.47 -20.09 -2.34
C LYS A 149 -12.00 -18.73 -2.86
N GLY A 150 -10.90 -18.67 -3.60
CA GLY A 150 -10.38 -17.41 -4.17
C GLY A 150 -8.88 -17.24 -3.94
N TYR A 151 -8.48 -16.06 -3.46
CA TYR A 151 -7.08 -15.68 -3.28
C TYR A 151 -6.80 -15.19 -1.86
N LEU A 152 -5.61 -15.47 -1.34
CA LEU A 152 -5.16 -15.03 -0.01
C LEU A 152 -3.90 -14.19 -0.17
N PHE A 153 -3.85 -13.03 0.49
CA PHE A 153 -2.58 -12.31 0.64
C PHE A 153 -1.85 -12.74 1.93
N ARG A 154 -0.68 -13.38 1.87
CA ARG A 154 0.13 -13.67 3.06
C ARG A 154 1.01 -12.46 3.41
N GLU A 155 1.03 -12.10 4.68
CA GLU A 155 1.96 -11.09 5.21
C GLU A 155 3.32 -11.75 5.47
N GLU A 156 4.40 -11.01 5.23
CA GLU A 156 5.76 -11.42 5.58
C GLU A 156 5.83 -11.60 7.11
N ARG A 157 6.38 -12.72 7.58
CA ARG A 157 6.70 -12.91 9.01
C ARG A 157 8.01 -12.22 9.36
#